data_AF-A0A5C3MLE5-F1
#
_entry.id   AF-A0A5C3MLE5-F1
#
_cell.length_a   1.000
_cell.length_b   1.000
_cell.length_c   1.000
_cell.angle_alpha   90.00
_cell.angle_beta   90.00
_cell.angle_gamma   90.00
#
_symmetry.space_group_name_H-M   'P 1'
#
loop_
_entity.id
_entity.type
_entity.pdbx_description
1 polymer ?
#
loop_
_entity_poly.entity_id
_entity_poly.type
_entity_poly.pdbx_seq_one_letter_code
_entity_poly.pdbx_strand_id
1 'polypeptide(L)'
;MRTTHCLVAVALLTLCFSPGWASSGDRSQEFQACVSLCNSGFCAATSYHASLLSRITRWTCVDDCKYACMHQITGRDISSKVSLHQYYGKWPFWRFAGMQEPASVLFSLLNLWAHWRGASRIRRKVPEDHPMKRYYLVWTVVSMNAWIWSSVFHTRDLLTTEKLDYFSAALAILYAIYYTVIRFFHIYPVKRTNRLVLTTARSPNHSTTYKLWSILCVAIYVLHVGYLLSLPRFDYTYNMIFNLTLGILHNILWLLYSLPSWIPIVKRFPLRPRSYRPSYAGKAAVFVLLTTLATALELFDFFPWWRVIDAHSLWHLSTVPITAFWYDFLIKDALDDGWRGVMTPKSD
;
A
#
# COMPACT_ATOMS: atom_id res chain seq x y z
N MET A 1 26.84 -18.52 16.73
CA MET A 1 26.23 -17.45 15.90
C MET A 1 24.98 -17.86 15.12
N ARG A 2 24.79 -19.12 14.69
CA ARG A 2 23.54 -19.53 14.00
C ARG A 2 22.32 -19.72 14.93
N THR A 3 22.55 -20.04 16.20
CA THR A 3 21.49 -20.32 17.19
C THR A 3 20.81 -19.05 17.74
N THR A 4 21.54 -17.94 17.85
CA THR A 4 21.00 -16.65 18.31
C THR A 4 20.06 -15.99 17.31
N HIS A 5 20.31 -16.14 15.99
CA HIS A 5 19.39 -15.64 14.96
C HIS A 5 18.07 -16.42 14.88
N CYS A 6 18.10 -17.73 15.19
CA CYS A 6 16.90 -18.55 15.27
C CYS A 6 16.04 -18.18 16.49
N LEU A 7 16.67 -17.88 17.62
CA LEU A 7 15.97 -17.47 18.85
C LEU A 7 15.30 -16.09 18.73
N VAL A 8 15.90 -15.14 18.00
CA VAL A 8 15.27 -13.84 17.70
C VAL A 8 14.09 -13.99 16.74
N ALA A 9 14.20 -14.84 15.72
CA ALA A 9 13.10 -15.11 14.80
C ALA A 9 11.92 -15.84 15.49
N VAL A 10 12.20 -16.77 16.39
CA VAL A 10 11.18 -17.46 17.20
C VAL A 10 10.57 -16.52 18.24
N ALA A 11 11.35 -15.64 18.87
CA ALA A 11 10.83 -14.64 19.82
C ALA A 11 9.95 -13.57 19.14
N LEU A 12 10.25 -13.18 17.90
CA LEU A 12 9.40 -12.31 17.09
C LEU A 12 8.12 -13.02 16.65
N LEU A 13 8.16 -14.33 16.39
CA LEU A 13 6.98 -15.13 16.05
C LEU A 13 6.07 -15.44 17.25
N THR A 14 6.62 -15.56 18.47
CA THR A 14 5.83 -15.82 19.67
C THR A 14 5.16 -14.57 20.26
N LEU A 15 5.67 -13.37 19.99
CA LEU A 15 4.98 -12.10 20.30
C LEU A 15 3.72 -11.86 19.44
N CYS A 16 3.53 -12.60 18.34
CA CYS A 16 2.40 -12.43 17.42
C CYS A 16 1.09 -13.12 17.84
N PHE A 17 1.08 -13.88 18.94
CA PHE A 17 -0.14 -14.54 19.45
C PHE A 17 -0.67 -13.89 20.73
N SER A 18 -0.70 -12.56 20.77
CA SER A 18 -1.60 -11.89 21.72
C SER A 18 -3.01 -11.90 21.13
N PRO A 19 -4.02 -12.46 21.82
CA PRO A 19 -5.41 -12.29 21.37
C PRO A 19 -5.66 -10.79 21.23
N GLY A 20 -6.21 -10.35 20.10
CA GLY A 20 -6.52 -8.95 19.87
C GLY A 20 -7.57 -8.48 20.87
N TRP A 21 -7.14 -7.84 21.96
CA TRP A 21 -8.04 -7.20 22.90
C TRP A 21 -8.69 -6.00 22.18
N ALA A 22 -10.01 -5.86 22.29
CA ALA A 22 -10.70 -4.63 21.87
C ALA A 22 -10.03 -3.41 22.52
N SER A 23 -10.07 -2.23 21.92
CA SER A 23 -9.34 -1.07 22.46
C SER A 23 -9.71 -0.77 23.91
N SER A 24 -8.81 -0.16 24.68
CA SER A 24 -9.06 0.13 26.10
C SER A 24 -10.33 0.97 26.32
N GLY A 25 -10.64 1.88 25.40
CA GLY A 25 -11.87 2.66 25.40
C GLY A 25 -13.13 1.81 25.19
N ASP A 26 -13.09 0.80 24.32
CA ASP A 26 -14.22 -0.12 24.08
C ASP A 26 -14.57 -0.95 25.31
N ARG A 27 -13.58 -1.22 26.17
CA ARG A 27 -13.72 -1.97 27.42
C ARG A 27 -14.10 -1.08 28.61
N SER A 28 -14.08 0.24 28.45
CA SER A 28 -14.42 1.17 29.52
C SER A 28 -15.90 1.10 29.87
N GLN A 29 -16.21 0.86 31.14
CA GLN A 29 -17.59 0.84 31.64
C GLN A 29 -18.27 2.20 31.42
N GLU A 30 -17.54 3.30 31.58
CA GLU A 30 -18.04 4.65 31.34
C GLU A 30 -18.48 4.84 29.89
N PHE A 31 -17.65 4.40 28.94
CA PHE A 31 -17.97 4.47 27.51
C PHE A 31 -19.19 3.63 27.16
N GLN A 32 -19.22 2.37 27.63
CA GLN A 32 -20.34 1.47 27.39
C GLN A 32 -21.66 2.01 27.99
N ALA A 33 -21.61 2.53 29.21
CA ALA A 33 -22.77 3.14 29.87
C ALA A 33 -23.27 4.38 29.13
N CYS A 34 -22.37 5.27 28.71
CA CYS A 34 -22.72 6.45 27.92
C CYS A 34 -23.42 6.07 26.61
N VAL A 35 -22.85 5.12 25.86
CA VAL A 35 -23.44 4.67 24.59
C VAL A 35 -24.79 4.00 24.80
N SER A 36 -24.93 3.18 25.86
CA SER A 36 -26.20 2.54 26.21
C SER A 36 -27.28 3.56 26.53
N LEU A 37 -26.97 4.56 27.36
CA LEU A 37 -27.89 5.64 27.74
C LEU A 37 -28.28 6.51 26.53
N CYS A 38 -27.32 6.87 25.68
CA CYS A 38 -27.59 7.62 24.46
C CYS A 38 -28.48 6.82 23.51
N ASN A 39 -28.23 5.53 23.34
CA ASN A 39 -29.02 4.70 22.44
C ASN A 39 -30.47 4.50 22.95
N SER A 40 -30.66 4.22 24.24
CA SER A 40 -31.99 4.00 24.83
C SER A 40 -32.81 5.29 24.98
N GLY A 41 -32.15 6.45 25.12
CA GLY A 41 -32.82 7.74 25.17
C GLY A 41 -32.98 8.37 23.78
N PHE A 42 -31.87 8.79 23.17
CA PHE A 42 -31.87 9.61 21.96
C PHE A 42 -32.27 8.83 20.70
N CYS A 43 -31.75 7.61 20.52
CA CYS A 43 -32.05 6.83 19.32
C CYS A 43 -33.43 6.17 19.36
N ALA A 44 -33.90 5.74 20.54
CA ALA A 44 -35.21 5.11 20.69
C ALA A 44 -36.38 6.12 20.60
N ALA A 45 -36.17 7.39 20.95
CA ALA A 45 -37.23 8.40 21.01
C ALA A 45 -37.71 8.95 19.64
N THR A 46 -37.35 8.34 18.51
CA THR A 46 -37.62 8.82 17.13
C THR A 46 -37.10 10.23 16.78
N SER A 47 -36.38 10.90 17.69
CA SER A 47 -35.82 12.24 17.52
C SER A 47 -34.58 12.30 16.60
N TYR A 48 -34.11 11.17 16.10
CA TYR A 48 -32.93 11.11 15.22
C TYR A 48 -33.30 11.39 13.75
N HIS A 49 -32.87 12.55 13.26
CA HIS A 49 -32.94 12.89 11.85
C HIS A 49 -31.55 12.83 11.21
N ALA A 50 -31.26 11.72 10.51
CA ALA A 50 -30.02 11.59 9.76
C ALA A 50 -29.88 12.67 8.68
N SER A 51 -28.82 13.46 8.77
CA SER A 51 -28.42 14.41 7.72
C SER A 51 -28.20 13.71 6.37
N LEU A 52 -28.26 14.44 5.25
CA LEU A 52 -27.99 13.89 3.93
C LEU A 52 -26.61 13.21 3.88
N LEU A 53 -25.59 13.86 4.45
CA LEU A 53 -24.24 13.31 4.50
C LEU A 53 -24.20 12.01 5.32
N SER A 54 -24.84 11.99 6.50
CA SER A 54 -24.95 10.78 7.31
C SER A 54 -25.62 9.63 6.57
N ARG A 55 -26.64 9.90 5.73
CA ARG A 55 -27.28 8.88 4.90
C ARG A 55 -26.34 8.36 3.80
N ILE A 56 -25.63 9.25 3.12
CA ILE A 56 -24.68 8.90 2.06
C ILE A 56 -23.53 8.07 2.62
N THR A 57 -22.95 8.48 3.75
CA THR A 57 -21.84 7.77 4.40
C THR A 57 -22.29 6.70 5.39
N ARG A 58 -23.60 6.41 5.44
CA ARG A 58 -24.20 5.35 6.28
C ARG A 58 -23.86 5.45 7.77
N TRP A 59 -23.82 6.66 8.34
CA TRP A 59 -23.76 6.85 9.79
C TRP A 59 -25.12 6.57 10.42
N THR A 60 -25.13 5.70 11.43
CA THR A 60 -26.34 5.37 12.20
C THR A 60 -26.41 6.23 13.47
N CYS A 61 -27.60 6.31 14.09
CA CYS A 61 -27.75 6.98 15.38
C CYS A 61 -26.80 6.41 16.45
N VAL A 62 -26.62 5.08 16.46
CA VAL A 62 -25.69 4.41 17.38
C VAL A 62 -24.25 4.84 17.13
N ASP A 63 -23.85 5.05 15.88
CA ASP A 63 -22.51 5.55 15.56
C ASP A 63 -22.28 6.99 16.02
N ASP A 64 -23.33 7.81 16.02
CA ASP A 64 -23.29 9.18 16.53
C ASP A 64 -23.26 9.20 18.07
N CYS A 65 -23.98 8.28 18.73
CA CYS A 65 -23.84 8.06 20.17
C CYS A 65 -22.41 7.65 20.56
N LYS A 66 -21.84 6.65 19.86
CA LYS A 66 -20.43 6.25 20.05
C LYS A 66 -19.48 7.42 19.87
N TYR A 67 -19.70 8.19 18.81
CA TYR A 67 -18.89 9.37 18.50
C TYR A 67 -18.94 10.42 19.61
N ALA A 68 -20.14 10.81 20.04
CA ALA A 68 -20.34 11.81 21.08
C ALA A 68 -19.72 11.36 22.42
N CYS A 69 -20.00 10.14 22.86
CA CYS A 69 -19.47 9.57 24.10
C CYS A 69 -17.94 9.51 24.09
N MET A 70 -17.36 9.02 23.00
CA MET A 70 -15.91 8.96 22.82
C MET A 70 -15.27 10.35 22.95
N HIS A 71 -15.83 11.37 22.28
CA HIS A 71 -15.30 12.73 22.33
C HIS A 71 -15.49 13.41 23.68
N GLN A 72 -16.63 13.19 24.33
CA GLN A 72 -16.88 13.71 25.68
C GLN A 72 -15.87 13.16 26.69
N ILE A 73 -15.67 11.84 26.72
CA ILE A 73 -14.73 11.18 27.62
C ILE A 73 -13.30 11.66 27.31
N THR A 74 -12.90 11.65 26.04
CA THR A 74 -11.56 12.12 25.66
C THR A 74 -11.36 13.60 26.03
N GLY A 75 -12.37 14.45 25.89
CA GLY A 75 -12.30 15.87 26.27
C GLY A 75 -12.01 16.06 27.75
N ARG A 76 -12.72 15.30 28.60
CA ARG A 76 -12.47 15.25 30.05
C ARG A 76 -11.09 14.68 30.38
N ASP A 77 -10.66 13.63 29.69
CA ASP A 77 -9.39 12.97 29.99
C ASP A 77 -8.19 13.87 29.65
N ILE A 78 -8.29 14.65 28.57
CA ILE A 78 -7.31 15.70 28.24
C ILE A 78 -7.25 16.77 29.33
N SER A 79 -8.41 17.29 29.79
CA SER A 79 -8.41 18.33 30.83
C SER A 79 -7.89 17.82 32.17
N SER A 80 -8.14 16.55 32.46
CA SER A 80 -7.74 15.87 33.69
C SER A 80 -6.31 15.32 33.63
N LYS A 81 -5.64 15.43 32.47
CA LYS A 81 -4.28 14.94 32.21
C LYS A 81 -4.10 13.44 32.54
N VAL A 82 -5.12 12.64 32.24
CA VAL A 82 -5.06 11.17 32.39
C VAL A 82 -4.75 10.50 31.07
N SER A 83 -4.47 9.19 31.13
CA SER A 83 -4.17 8.40 29.93
C SER A 83 -5.36 8.41 28.96
N LEU A 84 -5.08 8.62 27.68
CA LEU A 84 -6.10 8.65 26.63
C LEU A 84 -6.38 7.24 26.10
N HIS A 85 -7.58 7.08 25.55
CA HIS A 85 -8.06 5.80 25.05
C HIS A 85 -8.25 5.82 23.54
N GLN A 86 -7.90 4.70 22.90
CA GLN A 86 -8.41 4.36 21.58
C GLN A 86 -9.77 3.67 21.71
N TYR A 87 -10.57 3.79 20.66
CA TYR A 87 -11.90 3.22 20.54
C TYR A 87 -12.00 2.57 19.16
N TYR A 88 -12.47 1.32 19.10
CA TYR A 88 -12.61 0.55 17.87
C TYR A 88 -11.32 0.52 17.03
N GLY A 89 -10.17 0.38 17.69
CA GLY A 89 -8.85 0.33 17.04
C GLY A 89 -8.31 1.68 16.57
N LYS A 90 -8.96 2.81 16.89
CA LYS A 90 -8.63 4.13 16.37
C LYS A 90 -8.63 5.21 17.44
N TRP A 91 -7.89 6.29 17.18
CA TRP A 91 -7.99 7.51 17.98
C TRP A 91 -9.29 8.28 17.70
N PRO A 92 -9.74 9.14 18.63
CA PRO A 92 -10.97 9.90 18.47
C PRO A 92 -10.79 11.10 17.54
N PHE A 93 -11.00 10.89 16.23
CA PHE A 93 -10.90 11.92 15.20
C PHE A 93 -12.12 12.85 15.11
N TRP A 94 -11.89 14.11 14.73
CA TRP A 94 -12.97 14.99 14.30
C TRP A 94 -13.45 14.57 12.91
N ARG A 95 -14.76 14.25 12.79
CA ARG A 95 -15.38 13.96 11.50
C ARG A 95 -15.53 15.26 10.70
N PHE A 96 -15.38 15.18 9.40
CA PHE A 96 -15.65 16.30 8.49
C PHE A 96 -16.39 15.82 7.25
N ALA A 97 -17.52 16.44 6.91
CA ALA A 97 -18.35 16.08 5.77
C ALA A 97 -18.69 14.57 5.67
N GLY A 98 -18.87 13.91 6.82
CA GLY A 98 -19.13 12.47 6.90
C GLY A 98 -17.90 11.57 6.86
N MET A 99 -16.70 12.10 6.63
CA MET A 99 -15.44 11.35 6.69
C MET A 99 -15.03 11.10 8.14
N GLN A 100 -14.66 9.87 8.46
CA GLN A 100 -14.13 9.47 9.77
C GLN A 100 -12.72 10.03 10.01
N GLU A 101 -11.85 9.95 9.01
CA GLU A 101 -10.44 10.36 9.09
C GLU A 101 -10.10 11.31 7.93
N PRO A 102 -10.46 12.61 8.04
CA PRO A 102 -10.40 13.53 6.90
C PRO A 102 -8.98 13.75 6.34
N ALA A 103 -7.94 13.71 7.18
CA ALA A 103 -6.56 13.80 6.71
C ALA A 103 -6.16 12.58 5.86
N SER A 104 -6.42 11.37 6.35
CA SER A 104 -6.17 10.13 5.63
C SER A 104 -6.89 10.11 4.28
N VAL A 105 -8.16 10.55 4.22
CA VAL A 105 -8.92 10.68 2.97
C VAL A 105 -8.25 11.66 2.00
N LEU A 106 -7.92 12.87 2.45
CA LEU A 106 -7.27 13.88 1.60
C LEU A 106 -5.94 13.37 1.04
N PHE A 107 -5.10 12.77 1.87
CA PHE A 107 -3.79 12.28 1.47
C PHE A 107 -3.88 11.05 0.55
N SER A 108 -4.89 10.19 0.71
CA SER A 108 -5.20 9.13 -0.26
C SER A 108 -5.60 9.70 -1.62
N LEU A 109 -6.42 10.75 -1.67
CA LEU A 109 -6.78 11.43 -2.91
C LEU A 109 -5.57 12.12 -3.58
N LEU A 110 -4.64 12.67 -2.80
CA LEU A 110 -3.38 13.21 -3.33
C LEU A 110 -2.49 12.12 -3.94
N ASN A 111 -2.44 10.93 -3.33
CA ASN A 111 -1.75 9.78 -3.92
C ASN A 111 -2.43 9.32 -5.21
N LEU A 112 -3.76 9.22 -5.23
CA LEU A 112 -4.54 8.94 -6.44
C LEU A 112 -4.18 9.90 -7.57
N TRP A 113 -4.11 11.21 -7.27
CA TRP A 113 -3.69 12.24 -8.21
C TRP A 113 -2.23 12.07 -8.66
N ALA A 114 -1.31 11.75 -7.75
CA ALA A 114 0.10 11.51 -8.08
C ALA A 114 0.26 10.34 -9.07
N HIS A 115 -0.48 9.24 -8.85
CA HIS A 115 -0.54 8.11 -9.77
C HIS A 115 -1.13 8.49 -11.12
N TRP A 116 -2.25 9.22 -11.16
CA TRP A 116 -2.84 9.71 -12.40
C TRP A 116 -1.87 10.59 -13.21
N ARG A 117 -1.17 11.53 -12.55
CA ARG A 117 -0.14 12.36 -13.16
C ARG A 117 1.04 11.50 -13.67
N GLY A 118 1.42 10.48 -12.90
CA GLY A 118 2.41 9.47 -13.28
C GLY A 118 2.05 8.72 -14.56
N ALA A 119 0.82 8.19 -14.66
CA ALA A 119 0.29 7.57 -15.88
C ALA A 119 0.39 8.51 -17.08
N SER A 120 -0.05 9.76 -16.92
CA SER A 120 0.02 10.76 -17.97
C SER A 120 1.46 11.06 -18.42
N ARG A 121 2.45 10.95 -17.55
CA ARG A 121 3.87 11.05 -17.92
C ARG A 121 4.37 9.79 -18.62
N ILE A 122 4.03 8.60 -18.14
CA ILE A 122 4.42 7.33 -18.77
C ILE A 122 3.86 7.23 -20.19
N ARG A 123 2.58 7.54 -20.39
CA ARG A 123 1.94 7.52 -21.72
C ARG A 123 2.67 8.40 -22.73
N ARG A 124 3.05 9.61 -22.32
CA ARG A 124 3.71 10.60 -23.19
C ARG A 124 5.18 10.34 -23.44
N LYS A 125 5.92 9.87 -22.43
CA LYS A 125 7.39 9.80 -22.49
C LYS A 125 7.94 8.43 -22.85
N VAL A 126 7.26 7.35 -22.47
CA VAL A 126 7.77 5.99 -22.73
C VAL A 126 7.30 5.52 -24.11
N PRO A 127 8.18 5.01 -25.00
CA PRO A 127 7.79 4.49 -26.31
C PRO A 127 6.77 3.34 -26.25
N GLU A 128 5.89 3.24 -27.25
CA GLU A 128 4.84 2.20 -27.31
C GLU A 128 5.38 0.77 -27.43
N ASP A 129 6.54 0.62 -28.05
CA ASP A 129 7.24 -0.65 -28.22
C ASP A 129 8.07 -1.05 -27.00
N HIS A 130 8.22 -0.16 -26.01
CA HIS A 130 9.00 -0.45 -24.81
C HIS A 130 8.36 -1.59 -23.98
N PRO A 131 9.11 -2.67 -23.64
CA PRO A 131 8.55 -3.87 -23.01
C PRO A 131 7.88 -3.60 -21.65
N MET A 132 8.36 -2.60 -20.91
CA MET A 132 7.80 -2.24 -19.59
C MET A 132 6.59 -1.31 -19.61
N LYS A 133 6.27 -0.64 -20.73
CA LYS A 133 5.26 0.44 -20.73
C LYS A 133 3.90 -0.04 -20.22
N ARG A 134 3.44 -1.19 -20.72
CA ARG A 134 2.16 -1.79 -20.32
C ARG A 134 2.13 -2.11 -18.82
N TYR A 135 3.21 -2.65 -18.28
CA TYR A 135 3.27 -3.01 -16.86
C TYR A 135 3.20 -1.76 -15.97
N TYR A 136 3.89 -0.67 -16.34
CA TYR A 136 3.80 0.58 -15.58
C TYR A 136 2.39 1.20 -15.62
N LEU A 137 1.69 1.12 -16.75
CA LEU A 137 0.32 1.61 -16.87
C LEU A 137 -0.67 0.77 -16.06
N VAL A 138 -0.53 -0.56 -16.07
CA VAL A 138 -1.36 -1.43 -15.24
C VAL A 138 -1.08 -1.23 -13.76
N TRP A 139 0.19 -1.12 -13.35
CA TRP A 139 0.55 -0.78 -11.97
C TRP A 139 -0.12 0.53 -11.53
N THR A 140 -0.13 1.53 -12.42
CA THR A 140 -0.81 2.80 -12.13
C THR A 140 -2.30 2.61 -11.89
N VAL A 141 -3.00 1.83 -12.71
CA VAL A 141 -4.44 1.55 -12.51
C VAL A 141 -4.68 0.82 -11.19
N VAL A 142 -3.87 -0.20 -10.89
CA VAL A 142 -3.97 -0.97 -9.64
C VAL A 142 -3.74 -0.06 -8.42
N SER A 143 -2.71 0.79 -8.45
CA SER A 143 -2.44 1.73 -7.36
C SER A 143 -3.53 2.79 -7.22
N MET A 144 -4.06 3.33 -8.33
CA MET A 144 -5.21 4.23 -8.28
C MET A 144 -6.42 3.56 -7.61
N ASN A 145 -6.70 2.30 -7.93
CA ASN A 145 -7.75 1.53 -7.25
C ASN A 145 -7.50 1.39 -5.74
N ALA A 146 -6.25 1.12 -5.32
CA ALA A 146 -5.90 1.06 -3.91
C ALA A 146 -6.18 2.38 -3.18
N TRP A 147 -5.77 3.51 -3.74
CA TRP A 147 -6.01 4.83 -3.12
C TRP A 147 -7.47 5.25 -3.13
N ILE A 148 -8.27 4.79 -4.11
CA ILE A 148 -9.72 4.98 -4.09
C ILE A 148 -10.31 4.22 -2.90
N TRP A 149 -10.00 2.93 -2.75
CA TRP A 149 -10.55 2.12 -1.65
C TRP A 149 -10.07 2.59 -0.28
N SER A 150 -8.81 3.03 -0.17
CA SER A 150 -8.31 3.71 1.01
C SER A 150 -9.11 4.98 1.33
N SER A 151 -9.39 5.83 0.34
CA SER A 151 -10.23 7.03 0.55
C SER A 151 -11.64 6.67 1.01
N VAL A 152 -12.23 5.60 0.46
CA VAL A 152 -13.57 5.11 0.84
C VAL A 152 -13.56 4.55 2.26
N PHE A 153 -12.55 3.76 2.63
CA PHE A 153 -12.39 3.18 3.96
C PHE A 153 -12.22 4.25 5.05
N HIS A 154 -11.31 5.22 4.85
CA HIS A 154 -11.11 6.32 5.81
C HIS A 154 -12.29 7.31 5.85
N THR A 155 -13.12 7.33 4.80
CA THR A 155 -14.41 8.04 4.86
C THR A 155 -15.37 7.29 5.78
N ARG A 156 -15.52 5.98 5.56
CA ARG A 156 -16.41 5.14 6.33
C ARG A 156 -15.86 3.73 6.49
N ASP A 157 -15.52 3.42 7.74
CA ASP A 157 -15.05 2.11 8.16
C ASP A 157 -16.23 1.14 8.33
N LEU A 158 -16.33 0.18 7.41
CA LEU A 158 -17.27 -0.94 7.38
C LEU A 158 -16.50 -2.19 7.00
N LEU A 159 -16.99 -3.36 7.39
CA LEU A 159 -16.38 -4.66 7.01
C LEU A 159 -16.10 -4.79 5.51
N THR A 160 -16.97 -4.22 4.66
CA THR A 160 -16.77 -4.25 3.21
C THR A 160 -15.70 -3.28 2.73
N THR A 161 -15.65 -2.06 3.28
CA THR A 161 -14.67 -1.05 2.87
C THR A 161 -13.28 -1.40 3.40
N GLU A 162 -13.20 -1.94 4.62
CA GLU A 162 -12.01 -2.52 5.21
C GLU A 162 -11.39 -3.59 4.29
N LYS A 163 -12.18 -4.61 3.92
CA LYS A 163 -11.72 -5.68 3.02
C LYS A 163 -11.24 -5.15 1.69
N LEU A 164 -11.98 -4.23 1.07
CA LEU A 164 -11.64 -3.71 -0.25
C LEU A 164 -10.41 -2.83 -0.25
N ASP A 165 -10.15 -2.08 0.83
CA ASP A 165 -8.91 -1.34 1.01
C ASP A 165 -7.71 -2.30 1.10
N TYR A 166 -7.74 -3.23 2.05
CA TYR A 166 -6.63 -4.16 2.25
C TYR A 166 -6.37 -5.07 1.05
N PHE A 167 -7.41 -5.59 0.38
CA PHE A 167 -7.23 -6.38 -0.84
C PHE A 167 -6.62 -5.55 -1.97
N SER A 168 -7.01 -4.27 -2.08
CA SER A 168 -6.45 -3.39 -3.11
C SER A 168 -4.99 -3.01 -2.81
N ALA A 169 -4.64 -2.78 -1.55
CA ALA A 169 -3.25 -2.57 -1.12
C ALA A 169 -2.38 -3.81 -1.38
N ALA A 170 -2.89 -5.00 -1.04
CA ALA A 170 -2.23 -6.28 -1.31
C ALA A 170 -2.00 -6.50 -2.82
N LEU A 171 -3.01 -6.21 -3.65
CA LEU A 171 -2.87 -6.28 -5.09
C LEU A 171 -1.82 -5.32 -5.62
N ALA A 172 -1.76 -4.08 -5.08
CA ALA A 172 -0.81 -3.07 -5.51
C ALA A 172 0.64 -3.47 -5.24
N ILE A 173 0.96 -3.95 -4.03
CA ILE A 173 2.33 -4.38 -3.70
C ILE A 173 2.72 -5.67 -4.42
N LEU A 174 1.79 -6.62 -4.54
CA LEU A 174 2.03 -7.86 -5.28
C LEU A 174 2.26 -7.58 -6.77
N TYR A 175 1.47 -6.68 -7.37
CA TYR A 175 1.69 -6.25 -8.74
C TYR A 175 3.03 -5.51 -8.90
N ALA A 176 3.44 -4.74 -7.89
CA ALA A 176 4.74 -4.06 -7.91
C ALA A 176 5.90 -5.06 -7.99
N ILE A 177 5.85 -6.14 -7.19
CA ILE A 177 6.82 -7.24 -7.27
C ILE A 177 6.71 -7.95 -8.61
N TYR A 178 5.49 -8.22 -9.07
CA TYR A 178 5.24 -8.89 -10.33
C TYR A 178 5.97 -8.21 -11.50
N TYR A 179 5.77 -6.90 -11.70
CA TYR A 179 6.47 -6.19 -12.77
C TYR A 179 7.96 -5.99 -12.46
N THR A 180 8.36 -5.87 -11.19
CA THR A 180 9.77 -5.74 -10.81
C THR A 180 10.54 -6.99 -11.18
N VAL A 181 10.06 -8.18 -10.85
CA VAL A 181 10.68 -9.46 -11.24
C VAL A 181 10.75 -9.58 -12.76
N ILE A 182 9.68 -9.23 -13.47
CA ILE A 182 9.68 -9.20 -14.94
C ILE A 182 10.77 -8.27 -15.49
N ARG A 183 10.87 -7.05 -14.92
CA ARG A 183 11.89 -6.05 -15.27
C ARG A 183 13.30 -6.52 -14.95
N PHE A 184 13.50 -7.16 -13.80
CA PHE A 184 14.81 -7.52 -13.28
C PHE A 184 15.43 -8.71 -14.01
N PHE A 185 14.61 -9.72 -14.30
CA PHE A 185 15.06 -10.96 -14.93
C PHE A 185 14.84 -10.99 -16.45
N HIS A 186 14.32 -9.89 -17.01
CA HIS A 186 14.12 -9.74 -18.45
C HIS A 186 13.22 -10.82 -19.08
N ILE A 187 12.17 -11.24 -18.35
CA ILE A 187 11.25 -12.32 -18.76
C ILE A 187 10.01 -11.80 -19.49
N TYR A 188 10.16 -10.76 -20.32
CA TYR A 188 9.05 -10.19 -21.08
C TYR A 188 8.59 -11.17 -22.19
N PRO A 189 7.28 -11.22 -22.51
CA PRO A 189 6.80 -12.01 -23.64
C PRO A 189 7.32 -11.42 -24.97
N VAL A 190 8.07 -12.22 -25.74
CA VAL A 190 8.62 -11.81 -27.03
C VAL A 190 7.50 -11.74 -28.08
N LYS A 191 7.31 -10.58 -28.72
CA LYS A 191 6.42 -10.44 -29.89
C LYS A 191 7.01 -11.22 -31.07
N ARG A 192 6.17 -11.99 -31.76
CA ARG A 192 6.55 -12.95 -32.83
C ARG A 192 7.34 -12.31 -33.99
N THR A 193 7.18 -11.01 -34.21
CA THR A 193 7.88 -10.21 -35.24
C THR A 193 9.36 -9.93 -34.94
N ASN A 194 9.81 -9.99 -33.67
CA ASN A 194 11.20 -9.72 -33.29
C ASN A 194 12.12 -10.96 -33.36
N ARG A 195 11.63 -12.07 -33.92
CA ARG A 195 12.40 -13.32 -34.04
C ARG A 195 13.62 -13.21 -34.95
N LEU A 196 13.62 -12.29 -35.91
CA LEU A 196 14.70 -12.16 -36.91
C LEU A 196 15.93 -11.40 -36.39
N VAL A 197 15.81 -10.62 -35.31
CA VAL A 197 16.91 -9.78 -34.77
C VAL A 197 17.58 -10.40 -33.52
N LEU A 198 16.91 -11.33 -32.84
CA LEU A 198 17.37 -11.96 -31.60
C LEU A 198 18.09 -13.32 -31.78
N THR A 199 18.43 -13.71 -33.00
CA THR A 199 18.87 -15.08 -33.36
C THR A 199 20.30 -15.47 -32.99
N THR A 200 21.08 -14.64 -32.28
CA THR A 200 22.45 -15.03 -31.89
C THR A 200 22.61 -15.47 -30.44
N ALA A 201 21.57 -15.39 -29.61
CA ALA A 201 21.58 -15.97 -28.26
C ALA A 201 20.44 -16.97 -28.12
N ARG A 202 20.79 -18.24 -27.91
CA ARG A 202 19.90 -19.38 -27.58
C ARG A 202 18.87 -18.94 -26.53
N SER A 203 17.67 -18.57 -26.96
CA SER A 203 16.63 -17.99 -26.09
C SER A 203 16.10 -19.09 -25.16
N PRO A 204 16.38 -19.06 -23.84
CA PRO A 204 15.74 -19.99 -22.92
C PRO A 204 14.23 -19.70 -22.90
N ASN A 205 13.42 -20.59 -22.34
CA ASN A 205 11.95 -20.57 -22.36
C ASN A 205 11.29 -19.36 -21.63
N HIS A 206 11.64 -18.11 -21.97
CA HIS A 206 11.16 -16.86 -21.35
C HIS A 206 9.63 -16.78 -21.31
N SER A 207 8.95 -17.32 -22.35
CA SER A 207 7.50 -17.43 -22.40
C SER A 207 6.93 -18.34 -21.30
N THR A 208 7.59 -19.47 -21.02
CA THR A 208 7.17 -20.39 -19.96
C THR A 208 7.43 -19.80 -18.58
N THR A 209 8.61 -19.21 -18.34
CA THR A 209 8.94 -18.57 -17.06
C THR A 209 7.98 -17.41 -16.75
N TYR A 210 7.68 -16.57 -17.74
CA TYR A 210 6.68 -15.51 -17.62
C TYR A 210 5.30 -16.04 -17.20
N LYS A 211 4.83 -17.11 -17.86
CA LYS A 211 3.53 -17.73 -17.56
C LYS A 211 3.52 -18.32 -16.14
N LEU A 212 4.54 -19.07 -15.77
CA LEU A 212 4.66 -19.66 -14.43
C LEU A 212 4.68 -18.58 -13.34
N TRP A 213 5.45 -17.51 -13.53
CA TRP A 213 5.48 -16.37 -12.61
C TRP A 213 4.12 -15.68 -12.49
N SER A 214 3.44 -15.48 -13.62
CA SER A 214 2.10 -14.88 -13.64
C SER A 214 1.07 -15.75 -12.93
N ILE A 215 1.07 -17.07 -13.19
CA ILE A 215 0.19 -18.03 -12.53
C ILE A 215 0.46 -18.05 -11.02
N LEU A 216 1.73 -18.07 -10.61
CA LEU A 216 2.12 -18.04 -9.21
C LEU A 216 1.60 -16.78 -8.50
N CYS A 217 1.78 -15.59 -9.09
CA CYS A 217 1.29 -14.35 -8.47
C CYS A 217 -0.24 -14.33 -8.38
N VAL A 218 -0.94 -14.78 -9.42
CA VAL A 218 -2.41 -14.88 -9.39
C VAL A 218 -2.86 -15.86 -8.31
N ALA A 219 -2.22 -17.03 -8.21
CA ALA A 219 -2.54 -18.03 -7.19
C ALA A 219 -2.29 -17.47 -5.78
N ILE A 220 -1.15 -16.82 -5.55
CA ILE A 220 -0.83 -16.17 -4.27
C ILE A 220 -1.93 -15.16 -3.89
N TYR A 221 -2.34 -14.29 -4.82
CA TYR A 221 -3.39 -13.31 -4.56
C TYR A 221 -4.75 -13.94 -4.25
N VAL A 222 -5.17 -14.91 -5.06
CA VAL A 222 -6.46 -15.58 -4.91
C VAL A 222 -6.51 -16.35 -3.59
N LEU A 223 -5.44 -17.05 -3.23
CA LEU A 223 -5.35 -17.77 -1.96
C LEU A 223 -5.34 -16.81 -0.76
N HIS A 224 -4.61 -15.69 -0.85
CA HIS A 224 -4.58 -14.65 0.19
C HIS A 224 -5.97 -14.05 0.44
N VAL A 225 -6.66 -13.62 -0.63
CA VAL A 225 -8.02 -13.08 -0.56
C VAL A 225 -9.02 -14.15 -0.09
N GLY A 226 -8.91 -15.37 -0.62
CA GLY A 226 -9.76 -16.50 -0.24
C GLY A 226 -9.66 -16.84 1.25
N TYR A 227 -8.44 -16.85 1.80
CA TYR A 227 -8.19 -17.02 3.23
C TYR A 227 -8.89 -15.91 4.05
N LEU A 228 -8.62 -14.63 3.75
CA LEU A 228 -9.21 -13.51 4.49
C LEU A 228 -10.74 -13.41 4.37
N LEU A 229 -11.32 -13.89 3.26
CA LEU A 229 -12.77 -13.96 3.09
C LEU A 229 -13.42 -15.11 3.86
N SER A 230 -12.69 -16.20 4.10
CA SER A 230 -13.19 -17.37 4.81
C SER A 230 -13.34 -17.16 6.32
N LEU A 231 -12.70 -16.12 6.87
CA LEU A 231 -12.73 -15.83 8.30
C LEU A 231 -13.94 -14.94 8.68
N PRO A 232 -14.56 -15.18 9.85
CA PRO A 232 -15.65 -14.35 10.35
C PRO A 232 -15.19 -12.94 10.77
N ARG A 233 -13.92 -12.80 11.15
CA ARG A 233 -13.25 -11.52 11.43
C ARG A 233 -12.02 -11.39 10.54
N PHE A 234 -11.75 -10.19 10.07
CA PHE A 234 -10.57 -9.93 9.25
C PHE A 234 -9.29 -10.13 10.07
N ASP A 235 -8.39 -10.98 9.59
CA ASP A 235 -7.08 -11.18 10.23
C ASP A 235 -6.11 -10.09 9.79
N TYR A 236 -6.18 -8.96 10.49
CA TYR A 236 -5.32 -7.80 10.23
C TYR A 236 -3.84 -8.14 10.38
N THR A 237 -3.47 -8.92 11.39
CA THR A 237 -2.07 -9.30 11.65
C THR A 237 -1.50 -10.09 10.48
N TYR A 238 -2.22 -11.11 10.00
CA TYR A 238 -1.82 -11.86 8.81
C TYR A 238 -1.69 -10.97 7.59
N ASN A 239 -2.67 -10.09 7.34
CA ASN A 239 -2.65 -9.18 6.20
C ASN A 239 -1.44 -8.24 6.24
N MET A 240 -1.10 -7.71 7.42
CA MET A 240 0.08 -6.87 7.59
C MET A 240 1.38 -7.63 7.35
N ILE A 241 1.52 -8.84 7.89
CA ILE A 241 2.70 -9.69 7.63
C ILE A 241 2.86 -10.00 6.14
N PHE A 242 1.76 -10.33 5.46
CA PHE A 242 1.75 -10.60 4.02
C PHE A 242 2.26 -9.39 3.23
N ASN A 243 1.67 -8.22 3.44
CA ASN A 243 2.03 -6.99 2.74
C ASN A 243 3.47 -6.55 3.05
N LEU A 244 3.88 -6.62 4.31
CA LEU A 244 5.25 -6.27 4.73
C LEU A 244 6.28 -7.21 4.11
N THR A 245 6.01 -8.51 4.06
CA THR A 245 6.90 -9.50 3.42
C THR A 245 7.10 -9.17 1.95
N LEU A 246 6.01 -8.90 1.23
CA LEU A 246 6.05 -8.47 -0.16
C LEU A 246 6.83 -7.13 -0.30
N GLY A 247 6.55 -6.14 0.54
CA GLY A 247 7.27 -4.86 0.57
C GLY A 247 8.78 -5.00 0.76
N ILE A 248 9.20 -5.85 1.68
CA ILE A 248 10.63 -6.14 1.93
C ILE A 248 11.27 -6.79 0.71
N LEU A 249 10.62 -7.79 0.09
CA LEU A 249 11.12 -8.44 -1.12
C LEU A 249 11.27 -7.43 -2.28
N HIS A 250 10.27 -6.56 -2.46
CA HIS A 250 10.33 -5.47 -3.43
C HIS A 250 11.54 -4.56 -3.19
N ASN A 251 11.74 -4.14 -1.94
CA ASN A 251 12.84 -3.25 -1.57
C ASN A 251 14.21 -3.92 -1.75
N ILE A 252 14.37 -5.20 -1.42
CA ILE A 252 15.60 -5.95 -1.65
C ILE A 252 15.97 -5.95 -3.14
N LEU A 253 15.01 -6.19 -4.04
CA LEU A 253 15.28 -6.17 -5.49
C LEU A 253 15.80 -4.78 -5.94
N TRP A 254 15.20 -3.69 -5.47
CA TRP A 254 15.63 -2.34 -5.84
C TRP A 254 16.95 -1.91 -5.18
N LEU A 255 17.28 -2.43 -4.00
CA LEU A 255 18.62 -2.28 -3.43
C LEU A 255 19.67 -3.02 -4.26
N LEU A 256 19.38 -4.24 -4.70
CA LEU A 256 20.24 -5.00 -5.61
C LEU A 256 20.45 -4.27 -6.94
N TYR A 257 19.40 -3.64 -7.50
CA TYR A 257 19.53 -2.76 -8.67
C TYR A 257 20.51 -1.61 -8.41
N SER A 258 20.46 -1.06 -7.21
CA SER A 258 21.22 0.13 -6.80
C SER A 258 22.69 -0.13 -6.50
N LEU A 259 23.15 -1.39 -6.51
CA LEU A 259 24.53 -1.74 -6.20
C LEU A 259 25.56 -1.07 -7.14
N PRO A 260 26.73 -0.69 -6.62
CA PRO A 260 27.83 -0.13 -7.43
C PRO A 260 28.33 -1.11 -8.51
N SER A 261 28.94 -0.58 -9.58
CA SER A 261 29.39 -1.35 -10.76
C SER A 261 30.48 -2.38 -10.45
N TRP A 262 31.26 -2.18 -9.38
CA TRP A 262 32.27 -3.12 -8.89
C TRP A 262 31.69 -4.39 -8.25
N ILE A 263 30.37 -4.47 -8.03
CA ILE A 263 29.64 -5.63 -7.50
C ILE A 263 28.61 -6.03 -8.58
N PRO A 264 29.03 -6.71 -9.66
CA PRO A 264 28.20 -6.95 -10.83
C PRO A 264 27.27 -8.16 -10.65
N ILE A 265 26.51 -8.19 -9.55
CA ILE A 265 25.55 -9.29 -9.24
C ILE A 265 24.36 -9.23 -10.20
N VAL A 266 23.91 -8.02 -10.57
CA VAL A 266 22.68 -7.79 -11.32
C VAL A 266 23.00 -7.38 -12.75
N LYS A 267 22.37 -8.07 -13.72
CA LYS A 267 22.31 -7.59 -15.11
C LYS A 267 21.15 -6.61 -15.24
N ARG A 268 21.43 -5.30 -15.29
CA ARG A 268 20.39 -4.25 -15.28
C ARG A 268 19.61 -4.14 -16.59
N PHE A 269 20.26 -4.46 -17.71
CA PHE A 269 19.68 -4.39 -19.05
C PHE A 269 20.07 -5.62 -19.88
N PRO A 270 19.20 -6.09 -20.80
CA PRO A 270 19.41 -7.33 -21.53
C PRO A 270 20.67 -7.34 -22.41
N LEU A 271 20.99 -6.21 -23.05
CA LEU A 271 22.07 -6.10 -24.05
C LEU A 271 23.32 -5.37 -23.53
N ARG A 272 23.39 -5.12 -22.22
CA ARG A 272 24.55 -4.46 -21.59
C ARG A 272 25.31 -5.42 -20.66
N PRO A 273 26.63 -5.18 -20.45
CA PRO A 273 27.40 -5.95 -19.48
C PRO A 273 26.86 -5.73 -18.06
N ARG A 274 27.10 -6.68 -17.14
CA ARG A 274 26.65 -6.58 -15.73
C ARG A 274 27.24 -5.37 -14.99
N SER A 275 28.42 -4.90 -15.41
CA SER A 275 29.08 -3.71 -14.88
C SER A 275 28.38 -2.41 -15.30
N TYR A 276 27.52 -2.43 -16.33
CA TYR A 276 26.79 -1.24 -16.75
C TYR A 276 25.87 -0.75 -15.64
N ARG A 277 26.09 0.50 -15.24
CA ARG A 277 25.36 1.17 -14.17
C ARG A 277 24.98 2.57 -14.65
N PRO A 278 23.70 2.86 -14.85
CA PRO A 278 23.29 4.20 -15.24
C PRO A 278 23.44 5.17 -14.06
N SER A 279 23.70 6.45 -14.37
CA SER A 279 23.98 7.49 -13.35
C SER A 279 22.83 7.68 -12.36
N TYR A 280 21.59 7.43 -12.78
CA TYR A 280 20.40 7.55 -11.93
C TYR A 280 20.14 6.32 -11.06
N ALA A 281 20.92 5.23 -11.15
CA ALA A 281 20.62 3.98 -10.45
C ALA A 281 20.56 4.13 -8.91
N GLY A 282 21.25 5.12 -8.35
CA GLY A 282 21.16 5.45 -6.92
C GLY A 282 19.78 5.92 -6.47
N LYS A 283 18.94 6.41 -7.39
CA LYS A 283 17.56 6.81 -7.08
C LYS A 283 16.72 5.66 -6.55
N ALA A 284 16.97 4.42 -6.98
CA ALA A 284 16.23 3.27 -6.46
C ALA A 284 16.53 3.02 -4.97
N ALA A 285 17.78 3.21 -4.52
CA ALA A 285 18.13 3.14 -3.10
C ALA A 285 17.50 4.29 -2.30
N VAL A 286 17.48 5.50 -2.86
CA VAL A 286 16.78 6.64 -2.24
C VAL A 286 15.28 6.36 -2.13
N PHE A 287 14.65 5.79 -3.17
CA PHE A 287 13.25 5.37 -3.11
C PHE A 287 13.02 4.36 -1.99
N VAL A 288 13.84 3.32 -1.87
CA VAL A 288 13.74 2.32 -0.80
C VAL A 288 13.90 2.97 0.58
N LEU A 289 14.88 3.86 0.76
CA LEU A 289 15.05 4.58 2.01
C LEU A 289 13.80 5.38 2.35
N LEU A 290 13.28 6.17 1.40
CA LEU A 290 12.10 7.01 1.62
C LEU A 290 10.85 6.17 1.91
N THR A 291 10.62 5.07 1.19
CA THR A 291 9.46 4.20 1.45
C THR A 291 9.60 3.47 2.79
N THR A 292 10.80 3.04 3.18
CA THR A 292 11.04 2.44 4.49
C THR A 292 10.80 3.45 5.62
N LEU A 293 11.30 4.68 5.49
CA LEU A 293 11.05 5.75 6.47
C LEU A 293 9.56 6.11 6.54
N ALA A 294 8.88 6.18 5.39
CA ALA A 294 7.45 6.41 5.32
C ALA A 294 6.68 5.29 6.05
N THR A 295 6.93 4.02 5.72
CA THR A 295 6.26 2.89 6.39
C THR A 295 6.60 2.81 7.87
N ALA A 296 7.79 3.25 8.30
CA ALA A 296 8.14 3.33 9.71
C ALA A 296 7.29 4.36 10.49
N LEU A 297 6.60 5.29 9.82
CA LEU A 297 5.66 6.19 10.48
C LEU A 297 4.54 5.42 11.21
N GLU A 298 4.09 4.29 10.64
CA GLU A 298 3.08 3.40 11.23
C GLU A 298 3.49 2.84 12.61
N LEU A 299 4.79 2.84 12.94
CA LEU A 299 5.27 2.40 14.25
C LEU A 299 5.00 3.44 15.35
N PHE A 300 4.74 4.69 14.98
CA PHE A 300 4.47 5.76 15.94
C PHE A 300 2.96 5.86 16.18
N ASP A 301 2.43 5.16 17.18
CA ASP A 301 1.01 5.27 17.56
C ASP A 301 0.80 6.47 18.52
N PHE A 302 0.68 7.69 17.98
CA PHE A 302 0.49 8.91 18.76
C PHE A 302 -0.93 9.48 18.67
N PHE A 303 -1.36 10.18 19.73
CA PHE A 303 -2.65 10.85 19.75
C PHE A 303 -2.73 11.97 18.67
N PRO A 304 -3.73 11.97 17.79
CA PRO A 304 -3.75 12.80 16.60
C PRO A 304 -3.65 14.30 16.90
N TRP A 305 -2.77 14.99 16.19
CA TRP A 305 -2.66 16.45 16.23
C TRP A 305 -3.97 17.07 15.75
N TRP A 306 -4.50 17.97 16.59
CA TRP A 306 -5.82 18.57 16.42
C TRP A 306 -6.95 17.56 16.21
N ARG A 307 -6.77 16.29 16.64
CA ARG A 307 -7.69 15.17 16.39
C ARG A 307 -7.97 14.93 14.89
N VAL A 308 -7.01 15.24 14.03
CA VAL A 308 -7.15 15.08 12.58
C VAL A 308 -5.94 14.39 11.96
N ILE A 309 -4.72 14.72 12.41
CA ILE A 309 -3.47 14.20 11.81
C ILE A 309 -2.83 13.21 12.79
N ASP A 310 -2.81 11.94 12.44
CA ASP A 310 -2.08 10.87 13.12
C ASP A 310 -0.90 10.36 12.28
N ALA A 311 -0.18 9.37 12.79
CA ALA A 311 0.92 8.75 12.06
C ALA A 311 0.49 8.08 10.76
N HIS A 312 -0.68 7.45 10.73
CA HIS A 312 -1.24 6.81 9.54
C HIS A 312 -1.45 7.81 8.41
N SER A 313 -2.07 8.95 8.71
CA SER A 313 -2.24 10.03 7.74
C SER A 313 -0.89 10.62 7.29
N LEU A 314 0.11 10.72 8.17
CA LEU A 314 1.46 11.16 7.78
C LEU A 314 2.16 10.15 6.85
N TRP A 315 1.94 8.86 7.05
CA TRP A 315 2.37 7.83 6.09
C TRP A 315 1.73 8.06 4.73
N HIS A 316 0.41 8.30 4.65
CA HIS A 316 -0.27 8.65 3.40
C HIS A 316 0.34 9.91 2.76
N LEU A 317 0.54 10.98 3.54
CA LEU A 317 1.12 12.22 3.02
C LEU A 317 2.53 12.01 2.45
N SER A 318 3.36 11.26 3.16
CA SER A 318 4.75 11.01 2.77
C SER A 318 4.86 10.24 1.46
N THR A 319 3.91 9.35 1.17
CA THR A 319 3.91 8.55 -0.07
C THR A 319 3.58 9.37 -1.32
N VAL A 320 2.97 10.55 -1.20
CA VAL A 320 2.65 11.44 -2.34
C VAL A 320 3.92 11.89 -3.11
N PRO A 321 4.90 12.58 -2.48
CA PRO A 321 6.12 12.98 -3.18
C PRO A 321 6.99 11.76 -3.56
N ILE A 322 6.96 10.69 -2.78
CA ILE A 322 7.68 9.44 -3.09
C ILE A 322 7.13 8.81 -4.37
N THR A 323 5.81 8.79 -4.55
CA THR A 323 5.16 8.32 -5.78
C THR A 323 5.60 9.13 -6.99
N ALA A 324 5.61 10.47 -6.88
CA ALA A 324 6.09 11.33 -7.96
C ALA A 324 7.57 11.08 -8.30
N PHE A 325 8.42 10.87 -7.28
CA PHE A 325 9.82 10.49 -7.43
C PHE A 325 9.97 9.13 -8.13
N TRP A 326 9.13 8.16 -7.77
CA TRP A 326 9.16 6.82 -8.38
C TRP A 326 8.84 6.84 -9.86
N TYR A 327 7.82 7.58 -10.29
CA TYR A 327 7.54 7.75 -11.72
C TYR A 327 8.68 8.45 -12.47
N ASP A 328 9.39 9.41 -11.85
CA ASP A 328 10.59 10.00 -12.46
C ASP A 328 11.69 8.95 -12.70
N PHE A 329 11.91 8.10 -11.70
CA PHE A 329 12.84 6.98 -11.83
C PHE A 329 12.42 5.99 -12.92
N LEU A 330 11.16 5.53 -12.93
CA LEU A 330 10.66 4.58 -13.94
C LEU A 330 10.80 5.12 -15.37
N ILE A 331 10.55 6.41 -15.58
CA ILE A 331 10.70 7.06 -16.89
C ILE A 331 12.17 7.13 -17.28
N LYS A 332 13.06 7.52 -16.36
CA LYS A 332 14.51 7.52 -16.62
C LYS A 332 15.02 6.12 -16.92
N ASP A 333 14.54 5.12 -16.19
CA ASP A 333 14.87 3.72 -16.42
C ASP A 333 14.45 3.26 -17.81
N ALA A 334 13.24 3.60 -18.26
CA ALA A 334 12.74 3.22 -19.57
C ALA A 334 13.38 3.98 -20.75
N LEU A 335 13.98 5.15 -20.50
CA LEU A 335 14.62 5.98 -21.52
C LEU A 335 16.14 5.82 -21.57
N ASP A 336 16.70 4.96 -20.73
CA ASP A 336 18.13 4.74 -20.67
C ASP A 336 18.66 4.02 -21.92
N ASP A 337 19.87 4.39 -22.33
CA ASP A 337 20.56 3.81 -23.49
C ASP A 337 20.84 2.32 -23.33
N GLY A 338 20.74 1.78 -22.12
CA GLY A 338 20.74 0.36 -21.81
C GLY A 338 19.69 -0.45 -22.57
N TRP A 339 18.58 0.18 -22.99
CA TRP A 339 17.51 -0.48 -23.77
C TRP A 339 17.71 -0.46 -25.29
N ARG A 340 18.73 0.26 -25.80
CA ARG A 340 19.01 0.29 -27.26
C ARG A 340 19.24 -1.13 -27.79
N GLY A 341 18.68 -1.43 -28.95
CA GLY A 341 18.73 -2.75 -29.59
C GLY A 341 17.65 -3.74 -29.14
N VAL A 342 16.91 -3.45 -28.06
CA VAL A 342 15.70 -4.20 -27.67
C VAL A 342 14.45 -3.61 -28.34
N MET A 343 14.43 -2.29 -28.49
CA MET A 343 13.38 -1.54 -29.18
C MET A 343 13.55 -1.68 -30.70
N THR A 344 12.44 -1.87 -31.42
CA THR A 344 12.46 -1.97 -32.89
C THR A 344 12.74 -0.59 -33.48
N PRO A 345 13.61 -0.45 -34.50
CA PRO A 345 13.71 0.79 -35.23
C PRO A 345 12.31 1.16 -35.77
N LYS A 346 11.91 2.43 -35.63
CA LYS A 346 10.80 2.93 -36.45
C LYS A 346 11.24 2.81 -37.90
N SER A 347 10.48 2.07 -38.70
CA SER A 347 10.51 2.28 -40.14
C SER A 347 9.91 3.66 -40.38
N ASP A 348 10.74 4.59 -40.84
CA ASP A 348 10.31 5.93 -41.28
C ASP A 348 9.30 5.84 -42.42
#